data_AF-A0A482TE81-F1
#
_entry.id   AF-A0A482TE81-F1
#
_cell.length_a   1.000
_cell.length_b   1.000
_cell.length_c   1.000
_cell.angle_alpha   90.00
_cell.angle_beta   90.00
_cell.angle_gamma   90.00
#
_symmetry.space_group_name_H-M   'P 1'
#
loop_
_entity.id
_entity.type
_entity.pdbx_description
1 polymer ?
#
loop_
_entity_poly.entity_id
_entity_poly.type
_entity_poly.pdbx_seq_one_letter_code
_entity_poly.pdbx_strand_id
1 'polypeptide(L)' 'MPRDIVWITLESVRQDHTSLDGYRRDTTPFLQSLADRSDGATFKHCFSH' A
#
# COMPACT_ATOMS: atom_id res chain seq x y z
N MET A 1 7.63 -22.17 -13.89
CA MET A 1 8.66 -21.81 -12.89
C MET A 1 7.96 -21.48 -11.58
N PRO A 2 8.48 -21.93 -10.43
CA PRO A 2 7.98 -21.52 -9.12
C PRO A 2 8.19 -20.02 -8.90
N ARG A 3 7.34 -19.40 -8.07
CA ARG A 3 7.42 -17.97 -7.70
C ARG A 3 7.83 -17.84 -6.25
N ASP A 4 8.79 -16.99 -5.97
CA ASP A 4 9.14 -16.60 -4.61
C ASP A 4 8.23 -15.45 -4.15
N ILE A 5 7.80 -15.48 -2.88
CA ILE A 5 6.86 -14.51 -2.32
C ILE A 5 7.46 -13.91 -1.05
N VAL A 6 7.46 -12.57 -0.97
CA VAL A 6 7.78 -11.83 0.25
C VAL A 6 6.50 -11.18 0.75
N TRP A 7 6.11 -11.50 1.99
CA TRP A 7 4.94 -10.93 2.65
C TRP A 7 5.38 -9.98 3.76
N ILE A 8 4.94 -8.72 3.69
CA ILE A 8 5.28 -7.68 4.67
C ILE A 8 4.00 -7.27 5.39
N THR A 9 3.97 -7.42 6.71
CA THR A 9 2.89 -6.91 7.56
C THR A 9 3.26 -5.51 8.04
N LEU A 10 2.37 -4.55 7.82
CA LEU A 10 2.48 -3.20 8.37
C LEU A 10 1.63 -3.10 9.63
N GLU A 11 2.22 -2.65 10.72
CA GLU A 11 1.55 -2.56 12.03
C GLU A 11 0.97 -1.16 12.25
N SER A 12 -0.28 -1.08 12.73
CA SER A 12 -0.99 0.14 13.08
C SER A 12 -1.06 1.20 11.96
N VAL A 13 -0.90 0.79 10.70
CA VAL A 13 -1.04 1.65 9.52
C VAL A 13 -2.52 1.74 9.13
N ARG A 14 -2.99 2.96 8.93
CA ARG A 14 -4.35 3.24 8.45
C ARG A 14 -4.33 3.72 7.02
N GLN A 15 -5.14 3.10 6.16
CA GLN A 15 -5.19 3.41 4.73
C GLN A 15 -5.48 4.90 4.46
N ASP A 16 -6.46 5.48 5.16
CA ASP A 16 -6.88 6.89 5.00
C ASP A 16 -5.81 7.92 5.44
N HIS A 17 -4.72 7.46 6.05
CA HIS A 17 -3.58 8.29 6.47
C HIS A 17 -2.32 8.04 5.63
N THR A 18 -2.44 7.28 4.53
CA THR A 18 -1.36 7.03 3.57
C THR A 18 -1.47 7.92 2.33
N SER A 19 -0.37 8.06 1.59
CA SER A 19 -0.37 8.75 0.29
C SER A 19 -1.28 8.03 -0.73
N LEU A 20 -1.53 6.73 -0.53
CA LEU A 20 -2.39 5.88 -1.38
C LEU A 20 -3.87 6.28 -1.39
N ASP A 21 -4.34 6.97 -0.36
CA ASP A 21 -5.72 7.45 -0.27
C ASP A 21 -5.83 8.98 -0.33
N GLY A 22 -4.77 9.65 -0.82
CA GLY A 22 -4.76 11.09 -1.01
C GLY A 22 -4.75 11.90 0.30
N TYR A 23 -4.16 11.34 1.37
CA TYR A 23 -3.99 12.06 2.61
C TYR A 23 -3.24 13.39 2.39
N ARG A 24 -3.56 14.42 3.18
CA ARG A 24 -3.03 15.78 2.98
C ARG A 24 -1.50 15.84 3.00
N ARG A 25 -0.86 14.95 3.77
CA ARG A 25 0.60 14.84 3.86
C ARG A 25 1.07 13.66 3.04
N ASP A 26 2.24 13.81 2.42
CA ASP A 26 2.91 12.70 1.74
C ASP A 26 3.61 11.79 2.78
N THR A 27 2.86 10.83 3.32
CA THR A 27 3.30 10.00 4.46
C THR A 27 4.00 8.72 4.02
N THR A 28 3.71 8.22 2.82
CA THR A 28 4.17 6.90 2.33
C THR A 28 4.48 6.91 0.83
N PRO A 29 5.35 7.84 0.34
CA PRO A 29 5.61 8.02 -1.08
C PRO A 29 6.16 6.77 -1.78
N PHE A 30 6.90 5.92 -1.07
CA PHE A 30 7.40 4.67 -1.63
C PHE A 30 6.29 3.63 -1.85
N LEU A 31 5.27 3.58 -1.00
CA LEU A 31 4.12 2.70 -1.24
C LEU A 31 3.30 3.21 -2.44
N GLN A 32 3.16 4.52 -2.58
CA GLN A 32 2.53 5.13 -3.76
C GLN A 32 3.28 4.76 -5.04
N SER A 33 4.62 4.90 -5.06
CA SER A 33 5.40 4.55 -6.24
C SER A 33 5.33 3.07 -6.61
N LEU A 34 5.18 2.16 -5.63
CA LEU A 34 4.91 0.75 -5.89
C LEU A 34 3.52 0.52 -6.48
N ALA A 35 2.50 1.21 -5.98
CA ALA A 35 1.14 1.12 -6.48
C ALA A 35 0.99 1.66 -7.91
N ASP A 36 1.77 2.69 -8.27
CA ASP A 36 1.75 3.32 -9.60
C ASP A 36 2.48 2.51 -10.68
N ARG A 37 3.18 1.43 -10.32
CA ARG A 37 3.81 0.54 -11.30
C ARG A 37 2.74 -0.14 -12.15
N SER A 38 3.08 -0.48 -13.40
CA SER A 38 2.17 -1.21 -14.30
C SER A 38 1.75 -2.58 -13.78
N ASP A 39 2.55 -3.19 -12.91
CA ASP A 39 2.30 -4.47 -12.24
C ASP A 39 1.85 -4.30 -10.77
N GLY A 40 1.62 -3.06 -10.33
CA GLY A 40 1.17 -2.71 -9.00
C GLY A 40 -0.35 -2.73 -8.86
N ALA A 41 -0.82 -2.93 -7.64
CA ALA A 41 -2.23 -2.79 -7.28
C ALA A 41 -2.36 -2.21 -5.87
N THR A 42 -3.38 -1.37 -5.67
CA THR A 42 -3.77 -0.85 -4.36
C THR A 42 -5.27 -1.00 -4.16
N PHE A 43 -5.69 -1.25 -2.92
CA PHE A 43 -7.08 -1.47 -2.56
C PHE A 43 -7.49 -0.45 -1.50
N LYS A 44 -8.39 0.47 -1.86
CA LYS A 44 -8.86 1.53 -0.94
C LYS A 44 -9.71 1.00 0.22
N HIS A 45 -10.43 -0.10 -0.02
CA HIS A 45 -11.37 -0.67 0.94
C HIS A 45 -10.86 -2.02 1.47
N CYS A 46 -9.84 -1.97 2.33
CA CYS A 46 -9.30 -3.13 3.03
C CYS A 46 -9.54 -2.96 4.54
N PHE A 47 -10.39 -3.81 5.12
CA PHE A 47 -10.87 -3.68 6.49
C PHE A 47 -10.27 -4.76 7.40
N SER A 48 -9.81 -4.36 8.58
CA SER A 48 -9.44 -5.28 9.68
C SER A 48 -10.55 -5.32 10.73
N HIS A 49 -10.74 -6.48 11.38
CA HIS A 49 -11.68 -6.69 12.48
C HIS A 49 -11.05 -6.43 13.84
#